data_AF-A0A0J1IJC6-F1
#
_entry.id   AF-A0A0J1IJC6-F1
#
_cell.length_a   1.000
_cell.length_b   1.000
_cell.length_c   1.000
_cell.angle_alpha   90.00
_cell.angle_beta   90.00
_cell.angle_gamma   90.00
#
_symmetry.space_group_name_H-M   'P 1'
#
loop_
_entity.id
_entity.type
_entity.pdbx_description
1 polymer ?
#
loop_
_entity_poly.entity_id
_entity_poly.type
_entity_poly.pdbx_seq_one_letter_code
_entity_poly.pdbx_strand_id
1 'polypeptide(L)'
;MKKVRKAIIPAAGLGTRFLPATKAMPKEMLPIVDKPTIQYIVEEAIASGIEDIIIVTGKGKRAIEDHFDYAHELEQNLRDKEKFELLEKVQYSSNLADIHYIRQKEPKGLGHAVWCAKSFIGDEPFAVLLGDDIVQSDTPCLKQLIDQYEETHASVIGVQTVSENETHRYGIVDPGESEGRRYQVNNFIEKPAPGTAPSNLAIMGRYVLTPEIFMYLENQQTGAGGEIQLTDAIQQLNQIQRVFAYDFEGDRYDVGETLGFVKTTLEFALRRDEMREEIIEYMKAVLDKADLDKIKVL
;
A
#
# COMPACT_ATOMS: atom_id res chain seq x y z
N MET A 1 13.24 24.26 4.34
CA MET A 1 12.46 23.13 4.87
C MET A 1 12.67 21.94 3.97
N LYS A 2 12.70 20.72 4.54
CA LYS A 2 13.00 19.50 3.79
C LYS A 2 11.71 19.03 3.11
N LYS A 3 11.79 18.70 1.82
CA LYS A 3 10.65 18.19 1.03
C LYS A 3 10.57 16.68 1.14
N VAL A 4 9.37 16.12 0.99
CA VAL A 4 9.17 14.66 0.92
C VAL A 4 9.58 14.18 -0.46
N ARG A 5 10.79 13.64 -0.60
CA ARG A 5 11.35 13.17 -1.89
C ARG A 5 11.61 11.66 -1.91
N LYS A 6 11.58 11.01 -0.74
CA LYS A 6 11.90 9.59 -0.58
C LYS A 6 10.69 8.80 -0.12
N ALA A 7 10.53 7.59 -0.64
CA ALA A 7 9.48 6.67 -0.19
C ALA A 7 10.03 5.29 0.16
N ILE A 8 9.43 4.66 1.17
CA ILE A 8 9.67 3.26 1.54
C ILE A 8 8.43 2.44 1.12
N ILE A 9 8.66 1.34 0.40
CA ILE A 9 7.63 0.35 0.07
C ILE A 9 8.00 -0.98 0.73
N PRO A 10 7.35 -1.37 1.85
CA PRO A 10 7.56 -2.67 2.47
C PRO A 10 6.97 -3.81 1.62
N ALA A 11 7.83 -4.73 1.17
CA ALA A 11 7.46 -5.88 0.34
C ALA A 11 8.12 -7.19 0.82
N ALA A 12 8.41 -7.28 2.12
CA ALA A 12 9.11 -8.41 2.72
C ALA A 12 8.19 -9.50 3.31
N GLY A 13 6.88 -9.26 3.33
CA GLY A 13 5.89 -10.18 3.89
C GLY A 13 5.82 -11.52 3.16
N LEU A 14 5.48 -12.59 3.89
CA LEU A 14 5.36 -13.95 3.35
C LEU A 14 4.09 -14.17 2.50
N GLY A 15 3.10 -13.27 2.58
CA GLY A 15 1.88 -13.38 1.79
C GLY A 15 1.03 -14.61 2.11
N THR A 16 0.99 -15.06 3.36
CA THR A 16 0.37 -16.32 3.79
C THR A 16 -1.12 -16.42 3.44
N ARG A 17 -1.84 -15.29 3.38
CA ARG A 17 -3.26 -15.24 3.01
C ARG A 17 -3.56 -15.70 1.57
N PHE A 18 -2.56 -15.69 0.69
CA PHE A 18 -2.67 -16.09 -0.72
C PHE A 18 -1.98 -17.42 -1.03
N LEU A 19 -1.62 -18.21 -0.01
CA LEU A 19 -1.12 -19.56 -0.25
C LEU A 19 -2.21 -20.41 -0.92
N PRO A 20 -1.87 -21.27 -1.91
CA PRO A 20 -0.51 -21.63 -2.33
C PRO A 20 0.13 -20.72 -3.39
N ALA A 21 -0.60 -19.74 -3.95
CA ALA A 21 -0.10 -18.89 -5.04
C ALA A 21 1.18 -18.14 -4.65
N THR A 22 1.24 -17.63 -3.42
CA THR A 22 2.40 -16.89 -2.91
C THR A 22 3.57 -17.73 -2.45
N LYS A 23 3.52 -19.07 -2.62
CA LYS A 23 4.64 -19.96 -2.28
C LYS A 23 5.89 -19.65 -3.12
N ALA A 24 5.70 -19.26 -4.38
CA ALA A 24 6.78 -19.00 -5.34
C ALA A 24 6.68 -17.61 -6.00
N MET A 25 5.62 -16.86 -5.73
CA MET A 25 5.39 -15.51 -6.27
C MET A 25 5.16 -14.53 -5.12
N PRO A 26 5.79 -13.34 -5.12
CA PRO A 26 5.48 -12.32 -4.13
C PRO A 26 3.99 -11.90 -4.20
N LYS A 27 3.34 -11.62 -3.06
CA LYS A 27 1.96 -11.12 -3.06
C LYS A 27 1.85 -9.78 -3.81
N GLU A 28 2.91 -8.98 -3.73
CA GLU A 28 3.01 -7.66 -4.36
C GLU A 28 3.09 -7.77 -5.90
N MET A 29 3.38 -8.97 -6.41
CA MET A 29 3.39 -9.31 -7.84
C MET A 29 2.08 -9.93 -8.34
N LEU A 30 1.06 -10.08 -7.47
CA LEU A 30 -0.26 -10.51 -7.92
C LEU A 30 -0.85 -9.44 -8.86
N PRO A 31 -1.26 -9.80 -10.08
CA PRO A 31 -1.74 -8.82 -11.05
C PRO A 31 -3.19 -8.43 -10.76
N ILE A 32 -3.48 -7.13 -10.78
CA ILE A 32 -4.83 -6.61 -10.95
C ILE A 32 -5.04 -6.41 -12.44
N VAL A 33 -5.76 -7.37 -13.04
CA VAL A 33 -5.92 -7.55 -14.48
C VAL A 33 -4.59 -7.90 -15.17
N ASP A 34 -3.74 -6.93 -15.47
CA ASP A 34 -2.45 -7.11 -16.15
C ASP A 34 -1.27 -6.38 -15.48
N LYS A 35 -1.54 -5.62 -14.42
CA LYS A 35 -0.53 -4.81 -13.74
C LYS A 35 -0.32 -5.34 -12.31
N PRO A 36 0.92 -5.66 -11.90
CA PRO A 36 1.23 -6.04 -10.53
C PRO A 36 0.83 -4.95 -9.52
N THR A 37 0.33 -5.36 -8.35
CA THR A 37 -0.04 -4.42 -7.28
C THR A 37 1.06 -3.40 -6.98
N ILE A 38 2.32 -3.84 -6.86
CA ILE A 38 3.44 -2.96 -6.52
C ILE A 38 3.68 -1.85 -7.54
N GLN A 39 3.35 -2.08 -8.81
CA GLN A 39 3.52 -1.06 -9.84
C GLN A 39 2.54 0.10 -9.64
N TYR A 40 1.29 -0.16 -9.22
CA TYR A 40 0.35 0.91 -8.86
C TYR A 40 0.89 1.78 -7.72
N ILE A 41 1.56 1.17 -6.74
CA ILE A 41 2.13 1.88 -5.58
C ILE A 41 3.31 2.76 -6.01
N VAL A 42 4.19 2.25 -6.87
CA VAL A 42 5.31 3.01 -7.43
C VAL A 42 4.81 4.17 -8.30
N GLU A 43 3.83 3.92 -9.17
CA GLU A 43 3.19 4.96 -10.00
C GLU A 43 2.58 6.08 -9.14
N GLU A 44 1.87 5.74 -8.05
CA GLU A 44 1.33 6.73 -7.12
C GLU A 44 2.43 7.56 -6.44
N ALA A 45 3.53 6.92 -6.02
CA ALA A 45 4.65 7.61 -5.40
C ALA A 45 5.25 8.66 -6.36
N ILE A 46 5.51 8.27 -7.60
CA ILE A 46 6.08 9.14 -8.63
C ILE A 46 5.11 10.28 -8.99
N ALA A 47 3.83 9.97 -9.18
CA ALA A 47 2.80 10.96 -9.44
C ALA A 47 2.65 11.98 -8.28
N SER A 48 3.09 11.61 -7.08
CA SER A 48 3.11 12.48 -5.89
C SER A 48 4.39 13.31 -5.74
N GLY A 49 5.36 13.16 -6.64
CA GLY A 49 6.63 13.88 -6.62
C GLY A 49 7.75 13.21 -5.83
N ILE A 50 7.63 11.91 -5.52
CA ILE A 50 8.74 11.12 -4.98
C ILE A 50 9.78 10.89 -6.06
N GLU A 51 11.04 11.02 -5.69
CA GLU A 51 12.19 10.90 -6.59
C GLU A 51 12.96 9.59 -6.34
N ASP A 52 13.21 9.25 -5.07
CA ASP A 52 13.91 8.03 -4.70
C ASP A 52 12.98 7.05 -3.97
N ILE A 53 12.88 5.82 -4.46
CA ILE A 53 12.06 4.78 -3.84
C ILE A 53 12.97 3.69 -3.29
N ILE A 54 12.74 3.26 -2.04
CA ILE A 54 13.37 2.06 -1.49
C ILE A 54 12.33 0.97 -1.23
N ILE A 55 12.50 -0.16 -1.88
CA ILE A 55 11.67 -1.35 -1.66
C ILE A 55 12.37 -2.24 -0.63
N VAL A 56 11.68 -2.49 0.48
CA VAL A 56 12.19 -3.36 1.55
C VAL A 56 11.76 -4.79 1.24
N THR A 57 12.67 -5.61 0.71
CA THR A 57 12.38 -6.97 0.24
C THR A 57 12.77 -8.04 1.25
N GLY A 58 12.11 -9.19 1.17
CA GLY A 58 12.41 -10.40 1.93
C GLY A 58 13.17 -11.45 1.10
N LYS A 59 13.18 -12.70 1.57
CA LYS A 59 13.66 -13.85 0.79
C LYS A 59 12.65 -14.21 -0.30
N GLY A 60 13.12 -14.56 -1.51
CA GLY A 60 12.26 -15.00 -2.61
C GLY A 60 11.50 -13.87 -3.33
N LYS A 61 11.99 -12.63 -3.24
CA LYS A 61 11.34 -11.44 -3.79
C LYS A 61 11.98 -10.91 -5.09
N ARG A 62 12.81 -11.73 -5.76
CA ARG A 62 13.53 -11.34 -6.98
C ARG A 62 12.61 -10.85 -8.09
N ALA A 63 11.41 -11.42 -8.23
CA ALA A 63 10.44 -10.99 -9.23
C ALA A 63 10.02 -9.51 -9.10
N ILE A 64 10.16 -8.90 -7.91
CA ILE A 64 9.94 -7.46 -7.74
C ILE A 64 11.10 -6.66 -8.33
N GLU A 65 12.34 -7.11 -8.12
CA GLU A 65 13.53 -6.50 -8.71
C GLU A 65 13.48 -6.60 -10.24
N ASP A 66 13.25 -7.81 -10.76
CA ASP A 66 13.20 -8.07 -12.21
C ASP A 66 12.06 -7.30 -12.93
N HIS A 67 10.97 -6.92 -12.24
CA HIS A 67 9.83 -6.19 -12.84
C HIS A 67 10.12 -4.72 -13.16
N PHE A 68 11.00 -4.10 -12.37
CA PHE A 68 11.42 -2.71 -12.55
C PHE A 68 12.81 -2.60 -13.20
N ASP A 69 13.39 -3.72 -13.64
CA ASP A 69 14.66 -3.76 -14.38
C ASP A 69 14.40 -3.97 -15.89
N TYR A 70 15.43 -3.85 -16.71
CA TYR A 70 15.36 -4.13 -18.13
C TYR A 70 15.24 -5.63 -18.42
N ALA A 71 14.35 -5.97 -19.35
CA ALA A 71 14.08 -7.35 -19.76
C ALA A 71 14.58 -7.57 -21.19
N HIS A 72 15.89 -7.44 -21.43
CA HIS A 72 16.48 -7.40 -22.78
C HIS A 72 16.00 -8.49 -23.74
N GLU A 73 15.91 -9.75 -23.29
CA GLU A 73 15.43 -10.85 -24.14
C GLU A 73 13.96 -10.68 -24.54
N LEU A 74 13.10 -10.28 -23.59
CA LEU A 74 11.68 -10.01 -23.84
C LEU A 74 11.51 -8.79 -24.76
N GLU A 75 12.21 -7.71 -24.46
CA GLU A 75 12.16 -6.47 -25.25
C GLU A 75 12.62 -6.72 -26.70
N GLN A 76 13.70 -7.46 -26.89
CA GLN A 76 14.19 -7.82 -28.22
C GLN A 76 13.15 -8.67 -28.95
N ASN A 77 12.56 -9.67 -28.28
CA ASN A 77 11.53 -10.52 -28.88
C ASN A 77 10.29 -9.73 -29.33
N LEU A 78 9.85 -8.75 -28.53
CA LEU A 78 8.72 -7.88 -28.86
C LEU A 78 9.06 -6.95 -30.02
N ARG A 79 10.28 -6.39 -30.04
CA ARG A 79 10.78 -5.53 -31.13
C ARG A 79 10.87 -6.30 -32.45
N ASP A 80 11.45 -7.50 -32.46
CA ASP A 80 11.59 -8.34 -33.65
C ASP A 80 10.24 -8.78 -34.23
N LYS A 81 9.22 -8.88 -33.38
CA LYS A 81 7.83 -9.20 -33.77
C LYS A 81 6.97 -7.96 -34.02
N GLU A 82 7.57 -6.76 -34.02
CA GLU A 82 6.88 -5.48 -34.25
C GLU A 82 5.72 -5.21 -33.26
N LYS A 83 5.79 -5.77 -32.05
CA LYS A 83 4.77 -5.61 -30.99
C LYS A 83 5.04 -4.37 -30.14
N PHE A 84 5.03 -3.19 -30.77
CA PHE A 84 5.50 -1.94 -30.16
C PHE A 84 4.67 -1.48 -28.95
N GLU A 85 3.35 -1.66 -28.97
CA GLU A 85 2.49 -1.30 -27.83
C GLU A 85 2.83 -2.11 -26.56
N LEU A 86 3.13 -3.40 -26.73
CA LEU A 86 3.56 -4.25 -25.62
C LEU A 86 4.97 -3.92 -25.16
N LEU A 87 5.85 -3.56 -26.09
CA LEU A 87 7.20 -3.12 -25.77
C LEU A 87 7.18 -1.86 -24.90
N GLU A 88 6.34 -0.87 -25.25
CA GLU A 88 6.17 0.35 -24.46
C GLU A 88 5.67 0.04 -23.04
N LYS A 89 4.68 -0.85 -22.89
CA LYS A 89 4.19 -1.28 -21.57
C LYS A 89 5.29 -1.93 -20.71
N VAL A 90 6.14 -2.76 -21.30
CA VAL A 90 7.27 -3.40 -20.59
C VAL A 90 8.32 -2.36 -20.20
N GLN A 91 8.69 -1.47 -21.12
CA GLN A 91 9.70 -0.44 -20.87
C GLN A 91 9.22 0.63 -19.89
N TYR A 92 7.90 0.85 -19.80
CA TYR A 92 7.33 1.81 -18.87
C TYR A 92 7.73 1.48 -17.42
N SER A 93 7.58 0.22 -16.98
CA SER A 93 7.92 -0.16 -15.60
C SER A 93 9.41 0.01 -15.29
N SER A 94 10.29 -0.28 -16.25
CA SER A 94 11.74 -0.13 -16.08
C SER A 94 12.23 1.32 -16.01
N ASN A 95 11.41 2.30 -16.46
CA ASN A 95 11.78 3.72 -16.50
C ASN A 95 11.00 4.58 -15.49
N LEU A 96 10.29 3.97 -14.54
CA LEU A 96 9.41 4.67 -13.61
C LEU A 96 10.16 5.60 -12.63
N ALA A 97 11.17 5.09 -11.93
CA ALA A 97 11.94 5.85 -10.94
C ALA A 97 13.29 5.18 -10.61
N ASP A 98 14.13 5.92 -9.89
CA ASP A 98 15.30 5.35 -9.24
C ASP A 98 14.86 4.49 -8.03
N ILE A 99 14.89 3.17 -8.24
CA ILE A 99 14.46 2.18 -7.24
C ILE A 99 15.68 1.52 -6.60
N HIS A 100 15.73 1.63 -5.27
CA HIS A 100 16.70 0.99 -4.41
C HIS A 100 16.07 -0.20 -3.70
N TYR A 101 16.92 -1.17 -3.33
CA TYR A 101 16.46 -2.36 -2.61
C TYR A 101 17.25 -2.55 -1.32
N ILE A 102 16.55 -2.90 -0.26
CA ILE A 102 17.16 -3.34 0.99
C ILE A 102 16.47 -4.58 1.53
N ARG A 103 17.25 -5.49 2.10
CA ARG A 103 16.73 -6.75 2.60
C ARG A 103 16.33 -6.67 4.06
N GLN A 104 15.06 -6.92 4.35
CA GLN A 104 14.60 -7.32 5.68
C GLN A 104 14.95 -8.80 5.89
N LYS A 105 15.95 -9.07 6.74
CA LYS A 105 16.47 -10.43 6.96
C LYS A 105 15.46 -11.35 7.65
N GLU A 106 14.68 -10.79 8.56
CA GLU A 106 13.66 -11.49 9.35
C GLU A 106 12.36 -10.68 9.36
N PRO A 107 11.19 -11.29 9.14
CA PRO A 107 9.91 -10.58 9.07
C PRO A 107 9.41 -10.23 10.48
N LYS A 108 10.06 -9.26 11.14
CA LYS A 108 9.72 -8.82 12.50
C LYS A 108 8.59 -7.79 12.56
N GLY A 109 7.79 -7.64 11.50
CA GLY A 109 6.72 -6.63 11.42
C GLY A 109 7.05 -5.41 10.56
N LEU A 110 6.02 -4.58 10.36
CA LEU A 110 6.06 -3.40 9.51
C LEU A 110 7.03 -2.33 10.02
N GLY A 111 7.03 -2.06 11.33
CA GLY A 111 7.94 -1.08 11.93
C GLY A 111 9.41 -1.45 11.72
N HIS A 112 9.74 -2.74 11.81
CA HIS A 112 11.09 -3.23 11.49
C HIS A 112 11.44 -3.07 10.00
N ALA A 113 10.47 -3.26 9.09
CA ALA A 113 10.70 -3.06 7.66
C ALA A 113 11.04 -1.59 7.37
N VAL A 114 10.29 -0.64 7.95
CA VAL A 114 10.58 0.79 7.86
C VAL A 114 11.95 1.10 8.45
N TRP A 115 12.28 0.57 9.64
CA TRP A 115 13.57 0.77 10.30
C TRP A 115 14.77 0.30 9.47
N CYS A 116 14.63 -0.80 8.71
CA CYS A 116 15.71 -1.29 7.85
C CYS A 116 16.17 -0.21 6.87
N ALA A 117 15.27 0.63 6.36
CA ALA A 117 15.58 1.69 5.40
C ALA A 117 16.13 2.99 6.04
N LYS A 118 16.38 3.03 7.36
CA LYS A 118 16.79 4.27 8.06
C LYS A 118 17.99 4.97 7.43
N SER A 119 19.01 4.22 7.02
CA SER A 119 20.23 4.79 6.44
C SER A 119 20.02 5.41 5.06
N PHE A 120 19.05 4.90 4.30
CA PHE A 120 18.68 5.43 2.99
C PHE A 120 17.90 6.75 3.12
N ILE A 121 16.97 6.79 4.09
CA ILE A 121 16.21 8.01 4.39
C ILE A 121 17.13 9.11 4.92
N GLY A 122 17.95 8.78 5.94
CA GLY A 122 18.75 9.76 6.64
C GLY A 122 17.90 10.66 7.53
N ASP A 123 18.19 11.96 7.52
CA ASP A 123 17.50 12.97 8.32
C ASP A 123 16.51 13.77 7.45
N GLU A 124 15.63 13.11 6.70
CA GLU A 124 14.66 13.77 5.81
C GLU A 124 13.25 13.18 6.03
N PRO A 125 12.18 13.97 5.84
CA PRO A 125 10.83 13.43 5.86
C PRO A 125 10.62 12.49 4.67
N PHE A 126 9.82 11.45 4.88
CA PHE A 126 9.69 10.38 3.90
C PHE A 126 8.29 9.79 3.88
N ALA A 127 7.92 9.23 2.75
CA ALA A 127 6.68 8.50 2.58
C ALA A 127 6.85 7.01 2.94
N VAL A 128 5.78 6.38 3.43
CA VAL A 128 5.66 4.92 3.47
C VAL A 128 4.38 4.53 2.75
N LEU A 129 4.47 3.58 1.83
CA LEU A 129 3.32 3.05 1.10
C LEU A 129 3.28 1.53 1.25
N LEU A 130 2.16 0.99 1.73
CA LEU A 130 1.98 -0.45 1.84
C LEU A 130 1.68 -1.06 0.47
N GLY A 131 2.41 -2.14 0.15
CA GLY A 131 2.39 -2.81 -1.15
C GLY A 131 1.09 -3.54 -1.50
N ASP A 132 0.08 -3.50 -0.63
CA ASP A 132 -1.21 -4.20 -0.75
C ASP A 132 -2.44 -3.29 -0.59
N ASP A 133 -2.23 -1.98 -0.50
CA ASP A 133 -3.29 -0.97 -0.48
C ASP A 133 -3.22 -0.13 -1.76
N ILE A 134 -4.10 -0.39 -2.73
CA ILE A 134 -4.25 0.46 -3.92
C ILE A 134 -5.27 1.55 -3.58
N VAL A 135 -4.98 2.80 -3.94
CA VAL A 135 -5.92 3.91 -3.82
C VAL A 135 -6.10 4.56 -5.19
N GLN A 136 -7.34 4.76 -5.60
CA GLN A 136 -7.67 5.46 -6.84
C GLN A 136 -8.38 6.77 -6.55
N SER A 137 -7.79 7.86 -7.03
CA SER A 137 -8.28 9.22 -6.81
C SER A 137 -7.75 10.14 -7.92
N ASP A 138 -8.42 11.28 -8.14
CA ASP A 138 -7.99 12.28 -9.12
C ASP A 138 -6.63 12.89 -8.72
N THR A 139 -6.50 13.26 -7.44
CA THR A 139 -5.21 13.63 -6.83
C THR A 139 -4.66 12.41 -6.11
N PRO A 140 -3.43 11.94 -6.41
CA PRO A 140 -2.83 10.79 -5.73
C PRO A 140 -2.92 10.89 -4.20
N CYS A 141 -3.28 9.80 -3.52
CA CYS A 141 -3.47 9.80 -2.07
C CYS A 141 -2.22 10.31 -1.33
N LEU A 142 -1.04 9.79 -1.70
CA LEU A 142 0.21 10.28 -1.12
C LEU A 142 0.42 11.78 -1.36
N LYS A 143 0.09 12.32 -2.53
CA LYS A 143 0.20 13.76 -2.80
C LYS A 143 -0.64 14.58 -1.83
N GLN A 144 -1.87 14.15 -1.56
CA GLN A 144 -2.74 14.81 -0.58
C GLN A 144 -2.09 14.85 0.81
N LEU A 145 -1.46 13.76 1.26
CA LEU A 145 -0.74 13.72 2.55
C LEU A 145 0.51 14.61 2.54
N ILE A 146 1.26 14.66 1.43
CA ILE A 146 2.42 15.53 1.28
C ILE A 146 1.99 17.00 1.39
N ASP A 147 0.86 17.38 0.79
CA ASP A 147 0.34 18.75 0.91
C ASP A 147 0.02 19.12 2.36
N GLN A 148 -0.56 18.19 3.13
CA GLN A 148 -0.79 18.39 4.56
C GLN A 148 0.51 18.49 5.37
N TYR A 149 1.54 17.74 4.99
CA TYR A 149 2.87 17.84 5.58
C TYR A 149 3.52 19.19 5.27
N GLU A 150 3.34 19.72 4.05
CA GLU A 150 3.89 21.02 3.66
C GLU A 150 3.26 22.18 4.43
N GLU A 151 2.01 22.05 4.88
CA GLU A 151 1.34 23.05 5.73
C GLU A 151 1.72 22.94 7.22
N THR A 152 1.84 21.71 7.72
CA THR A 152 1.96 21.45 9.18
C THR A 152 3.38 21.16 9.64
N HIS A 153 4.23 20.67 8.74
CA HIS A 153 5.56 20.12 8.99
C HIS A 153 5.60 19.00 10.03
N ALA A 154 4.48 18.32 10.21
CA ALA A 154 4.28 17.24 11.15
C ALA A 154 3.97 15.94 10.39
N SER A 155 4.23 14.79 11.01
CA SER A 155 3.88 13.50 10.39
C SER A 155 2.37 13.43 10.09
N VAL A 156 2.00 12.93 8.92
CA VAL A 156 0.62 12.81 8.44
C VAL A 156 0.32 11.37 8.07
N ILE A 157 -0.77 10.83 8.60
CA ILE A 157 -1.20 9.44 8.42
C ILE A 157 -2.50 9.43 7.63
N GLY A 158 -2.55 8.68 6.54
CA GLY A 158 -3.76 8.52 5.75
C GLY A 158 -4.77 7.67 6.51
N VAL A 159 -6.00 8.14 6.62
CA VAL A 159 -7.10 7.39 7.24
C VAL A 159 -8.31 7.34 6.34
N GLN A 160 -9.18 6.35 6.54
CA GLN A 160 -10.53 6.34 6.01
C GLN A 160 -11.49 5.72 7.02
N THR A 161 -12.77 6.08 6.90
CA THR A 161 -13.83 5.49 7.71
C THR A 161 -14.08 4.04 7.29
N VAL A 162 -14.07 3.12 8.26
CA VAL A 162 -14.47 1.71 8.07
C VAL A 162 -15.74 1.40 8.87
N SER A 163 -16.35 0.24 8.62
CA SER A 163 -17.46 -0.20 9.45
C SER A 163 -16.97 -0.61 10.85
N GLU A 164 -17.78 -0.39 11.89
CA GLU A 164 -17.38 -0.63 13.28
C GLU A 164 -16.94 -2.08 13.54
N ASN A 165 -17.55 -3.04 12.85
CA ASN A 165 -17.21 -4.47 12.93
C ASN A 165 -15.84 -4.81 12.32
N GLU A 166 -15.21 -3.90 11.58
CA GLU A 166 -13.90 -4.10 10.94
C GLU A 166 -12.74 -3.41 11.67
N THR A 167 -13.05 -2.57 12.67
CA THR A 167 -12.06 -1.77 13.41
C THR A 167 -10.91 -2.58 14.02
N HIS A 168 -11.20 -3.78 14.53
CA HIS A 168 -10.22 -4.69 15.13
C HIS A 168 -9.15 -5.22 14.14
N ARG A 169 -9.33 -5.00 12.83
CA ARG A 169 -8.38 -5.43 11.78
C ARG A 169 -7.28 -4.40 11.50
N TYR A 170 -7.49 -3.15 11.89
CA TYR A 170 -6.67 -2.00 11.50
C TYR A 170 -6.08 -1.28 12.71
N GLY A 171 -5.10 -0.43 12.46
CA GLY A 171 -4.77 0.65 13.39
C GLY A 171 -5.89 1.70 13.37
N ILE A 172 -6.37 2.11 14.54
CA ILE A 172 -7.46 3.08 14.68
C ILE A 172 -6.92 4.36 15.31
N VAL A 173 -7.38 5.51 14.82
CA VAL A 173 -7.06 6.82 15.41
C VAL A 173 -8.15 7.26 16.38
N ASP A 174 -7.75 7.91 17.47
CA ASP A 174 -8.59 8.67 18.38
C ASP A 174 -8.50 10.15 17.97
N PRO A 175 -9.45 10.66 17.16
CA PRO A 175 -9.35 12.00 16.59
C PRO A 175 -9.59 13.09 17.65
N GLY A 176 -8.75 14.11 17.65
CA GLY A 176 -8.91 15.33 18.44
C GLY A 176 -9.50 16.48 17.61
N GLU A 177 -8.93 17.68 17.76
CA GLU A 177 -9.33 18.85 16.97
C GLU A 177 -9.15 18.61 15.46
N SER A 178 -10.08 19.13 14.65
CA SER A 178 -10.05 18.96 13.20
C SER A 178 -10.12 20.28 12.45
N GLU A 179 -9.49 20.29 11.28
CA GLU A 179 -9.56 21.35 10.29
C GLU A 179 -9.84 20.71 8.92
N GLY A 180 -11.08 20.85 8.45
CA GLY A 180 -11.55 20.13 7.27
C GLY A 180 -11.45 18.61 7.46
N ARG A 181 -10.61 17.95 6.65
CA ARG A 181 -10.39 16.49 6.64
C ARG A 181 -9.15 16.07 7.43
N ARG A 182 -8.45 17.04 8.04
CA ARG A 182 -7.25 16.83 8.87
C ARG A 182 -7.64 16.82 10.34
N TYR A 183 -7.13 15.85 11.09
CA TYR A 183 -7.36 15.67 12.51
C TYR A 183 -6.02 15.69 13.24
N GLN A 184 -5.88 16.50 14.28
CA GLN A 184 -4.82 16.30 15.27
C GLN A 184 -5.18 15.07 16.09
N VAL A 185 -4.30 14.08 16.17
CA VAL A 185 -4.63 12.78 16.77
C VAL A 185 -4.27 12.77 18.26
N ASN A 186 -5.19 12.32 19.10
CA ASN A 186 -4.92 12.11 20.53
C ASN A 186 -4.14 10.81 20.74
N ASN A 187 -4.60 9.71 20.13
CA ASN A 187 -3.98 8.39 20.24
C ASN A 187 -4.07 7.58 18.94
N PHE A 188 -3.06 6.74 18.70
CA PHE A 188 -3.05 5.69 17.69
C PHE A 188 -3.05 4.33 18.38
N ILE A 189 -3.92 3.42 17.96
CA ILE A 189 -4.11 2.11 18.59
C ILE A 189 -4.08 1.02 17.53
N GLU A 190 -3.10 0.10 17.58
CA GLU A 190 -3.03 -1.04 16.67
C GLU A 190 -4.04 -2.13 17.07
N LYS A 191 -4.96 -2.47 16.15
CA LYS A 191 -5.91 -3.60 16.27
C LYS A 191 -6.62 -3.63 17.62
N PRO A 192 -7.44 -2.60 17.94
CA PRO A 192 -8.17 -2.55 19.19
C PRO A 192 -9.06 -3.78 19.34
N ALA A 193 -9.32 -4.19 20.59
CA ALA A 193 -10.28 -5.24 20.85
C ALA A 193 -11.66 -4.86 20.29
N PRO A 194 -12.47 -5.82 19.81
CA PRO A 194 -13.82 -5.53 19.32
C PRO A 194 -14.63 -4.75 20.37
N GLY A 195 -15.19 -3.62 19.96
CA GLY A 195 -15.99 -2.73 20.83
C GLY A 195 -15.19 -1.76 21.69
N THR A 196 -13.84 -1.74 21.61
CA THR A 196 -12.99 -0.79 22.35
C THR A 196 -12.31 0.25 21.46
N ALA A 197 -12.64 0.29 20.17
CA ALA A 197 -12.09 1.25 19.23
C ALA A 197 -12.58 2.67 19.58
N PRO A 198 -11.68 3.68 19.66
CA PRO A 198 -12.07 5.05 20.02
C PRO A 198 -12.83 5.77 18.89
N SER A 199 -12.67 5.30 17.66
CA SER A 199 -13.41 5.75 16.48
C SER A 199 -13.49 4.63 15.45
N ASN A 200 -14.05 4.93 14.28
CA ASN A 200 -14.02 4.09 13.10
C ASN A 200 -13.10 4.65 11.98
N LEU A 201 -12.23 5.61 12.30
CA LEU A 201 -11.18 6.09 11.41
C LEU A 201 -9.99 5.14 11.47
N ALA A 202 -9.84 4.33 10.43
CA ALA A 202 -8.76 3.36 10.32
C ALA A 202 -7.59 3.94 9.53
N ILE A 203 -6.38 3.62 9.99
CA ILE A 203 -5.13 3.90 9.30
C ILE A 203 -5.07 3.09 8.01
N MET A 204 -4.89 3.78 6.90
CA MET A 204 -4.70 3.22 5.58
C MET A 204 -3.21 3.28 5.25
N GLY A 205 -2.71 2.38 4.40
CA GLY A 205 -1.29 2.18 4.13
C GLY A 205 -0.55 3.31 3.41
N ARG A 206 -0.76 4.56 3.79
CA ARG A 206 -0.08 5.77 3.33
C ARG A 206 0.33 6.61 4.53
N TYR A 207 1.61 6.94 4.59
CA TYR A 207 2.19 7.69 5.69
C TYR A 207 3.17 8.71 5.13
N VAL A 208 3.21 9.90 5.71
CA VAL A 208 4.32 10.85 5.60
C VAL A 208 4.88 11.03 7.00
N LEU A 209 6.12 10.60 7.21
CA LEU A 209 6.74 10.52 8.53
C LEU A 209 7.95 11.44 8.62
N THR A 210 8.16 12.03 9.79
CA THR A 210 9.39 12.74 10.12
C THR A 210 10.47 11.76 10.61
N PRO A 211 11.77 12.05 10.42
CA PRO A 211 12.85 11.10 10.70
C PRO A 211 12.96 10.69 12.18
N GLU A 212 12.41 11.47 13.12
CA GLU A 212 12.39 11.17 14.55
C GLU A 212 11.68 9.84 14.87
N ILE A 213 10.81 9.34 13.98
CA ILE A 213 10.19 8.01 14.11
C ILE A 213 11.24 6.90 14.28
N PHE A 214 12.44 7.06 13.67
CA PHE A 214 13.49 6.06 13.77
C PHE A 214 14.04 5.90 15.19
N MET A 215 13.98 6.93 16.03
CA MET A 215 14.38 6.86 17.45
C MET A 215 13.53 5.83 18.20
N TYR A 216 12.24 5.73 17.87
CA TYR A 216 11.32 4.78 18.49
C TYR A 216 11.45 3.38 17.90
N LEU A 217 11.59 3.29 16.57
CA LEU A 217 11.77 2.02 15.88
C LEU A 217 13.11 1.34 16.22
N GLU A 218 14.14 2.10 16.60
CA GLU A 218 15.43 1.55 17.02
C GLU A 218 15.36 0.67 18.27
N ASN A 219 14.39 0.92 19.15
CA ASN A 219 14.19 0.11 20.35
C ASN A 219 13.63 -1.30 20.04
N GLN A 220 13.12 -1.53 18.83
CA GLN A 220 12.59 -2.83 18.38
C GLN A 220 11.59 -3.46 19.36
N GLN A 221 10.76 -2.64 20.01
CA GLN A 221 9.71 -3.13 20.90
C GLN A 221 8.61 -3.80 20.09
N THR A 222 8.20 -4.98 20.54
CA THR A 222 7.13 -5.76 19.95
C THR A 222 5.78 -5.36 20.55
N GLY A 223 4.77 -5.20 19.69
CA GLY A 223 3.39 -4.93 20.08
C GLY A 223 2.45 -6.06 19.69
N ALA A 224 1.32 -5.69 19.09
CA ALA A 224 0.28 -6.62 18.66
C ALA A 224 0.87 -7.75 17.78
N GLY A 225 0.48 -9.00 18.09
CA GLY A 225 0.94 -10.17 17.33
C GLY A 225 2.41 -10.57 17.53
N GLY A 226 3.14 -9.95 18.47
CA GLY A 226 4.56 -10.21 18.67
C GLY A 226 5.47 -9.58 17.60
N GLU A 227 4.93 -8.63 16.83
CA GLU A 227 5.62 -7.92 15.76
C GLU A 227 5.94 -6.49 16.19
N ILE A 228 6.98 -5.89 15.59
CA ILE A 228 7.32 -4.48 15.75
C ILE A 228 6.35 -3.67 14.88
N GLN A 229 5.37 -3.05 15.51
CA GLN A 229 4.29 -2.31 14.83
C GLN A 229 4.72 -0.87 14.55
N LEU A 230 4.38 -0.37 13.36
CA LEU A 230 4.64 1.03 13.01
C LEU A 230 3.71 1.96 13.79
N THR A 231 2.46 1.56 14.00
CA THR A 231 1.45 2.29 14.77
C THR A 231 1.91 2.59 16.19
N ASP A 232 2.56 1.64 16.86
CA ASP A 232 3.10 1.84 18.23
C ASP A 232 4.19 2.92 18.24
N ALA A 233 5.08 2.92 17.24
CA ALA A 233 6.12 3.94 17.11
C ALA A 233 5.53 5.32 16.79
N ILE A 234 4.48 5.39 15.95
CA ILE A 234 3.75 6.62 15.66
C ILE A 234 3.09 7.17 16.93
N GLN A 235 2.50 6.30 17.76
CA GLN A 235 1.93 6.72 19.03
C GLN A 235 2.98 7.30 19.98
N GLN A 236 4.18 6.71 20.05
CA GLN A 236 5.28 7.26 20.85
C GLN A 236 5.76 8.62 20.31
N LEU A 237 5.84 8.75 18.98
CA LEU A 237 6.14 10.01 18.31
C LEU A 237 5.12 11.10 18.67
N ASN A 238 3.83 10.72 18.71
CA ASN A 238 2.72 11.61 19.01
C ASN A 238 2.75 12.19 20.43
N GLN A 239 3.51 11.57 21.35
CA GLN A 239 3.67 12.09 22.72
C GLN A 239 4.63 13.29 22.81
N ILE A 240 5.49 13.48 21.81
CA ILE A 240 6.51 14.55 21.81
C ILE A 240 6.30 15.59 20.72
N GLN A 241 5.63 15.22 19.63
CA GLN A 241 5.27 16.12 18.54
C GLN A 241 3.88 15.80 18.04
N ARG A 242 3.22 16.77 17.42
CA ARG A 242 1.91 16.56 16.82
C ARG A 242 2.03 15.59 15.64
N VAL A 243 1.15 14.62 15.58
CA VAL A 243 0.92 13.79 14.40
C VAL A 243 -0.52 13.99 13.95
N PHE A 244 -0.72 14.17 12.65
CA PHE A 244 -2.03 14.38 12.06
C PHE A 244 -2.52 13.11 11.35
N ALA A 245 -3.83 12.91 11.39
CA ALA A 245 -4.52 12.00 10.47
C ALA A 245 -5.19 12.84 9.37
N TYR A 246 -5.21 12.32 8.15
CA TYR A 246 -5.89 12.95 7.03
C TYR A 246 -6.83 11.96 6.36
N ASP A 247 -8.13 12.25 6.40
CA ASP A 247 -9.17 11.46 5.73
C ASP A 247 -9.13 11.75 4.22
N PHE A 248 -8.29 11.03 3.48
CA PHE A 248 -8.01 11.34 2.09
C PHE A 248 -9.18 11.04 1.15
N GLU A 249 -9.17 11.68 -0.02
CA GLU A 249 -10.11 11.42 -1.10
C GLU A 249 -9.63 10.28 -1.98
N GLY A 250 -10.51 9.31 -2.24
CA GLY A 250 -10.24 8.20 -3.14
C GLY A 250 -10.94 6.90 -2.75
N ASP A 251 -11.04 6.00 -3.70
CA ASP A 251 -11.49 4.62 -3.49
C ASP A 251 -10.29 3.76 -3.09
N ARG A 252 -10.33 3.17 -1.88
CA ARG A 252 -9.32 2.20 -1.44
C ARG A 252 -9.72 0.79 -1.81
N TYR A 253 -8.71 0.05 -2.27
CA TYR A 253 -8.76 -1.36 -2.61
C TYR A 253 -7.75 -2.14 -1.77
N ASP A 254 -8.24 -2.89 -0.79
CA ASP A 254 -7.43 -3.82 0.02
C ASP A 254 -7.20 -5.11 -0.78
N VAL A 255 -6.02 -5.23 -1.38
CA VAL A 255 -5.62 -6.44 -2.12
C VAL A 255 -4.73 -7.35 -1.25
N GLY A 256 -4.67 -7.09 0.05
CA GLY A 256 -4.00 -7.91 1.05
C GLY A 256 -4.79 -9.14 1.47
N GLU A 257 -6.06 -9.25 1.07
CA GLU A 257 -6.93 -10.41 1.30
C GLU A 257 -7.56 -10.93 0.00
N THR A 258 -7.84 -12.23 -0.07
CA THR A 258 -8.33 -12.90 -1.28
C THR A 258 -9.64 -12.32 -1.81
N LEU A 259 -10.60 -12.01 -0.91
CA LEU A 259 -11.87 -11.43 -1.33
C LEU A 259 -11.70 -10.02 -1.90
N GLY A 260 -10.88 -9.20 -1.24
CA GLY A 260 -10.57 -7.84 -1.70
C GLY A 260 -9.85 -7.85 -3.06
N PHE A 261 -8.89 -8.77 -3.25
CA PHE A 261 -8.21 -8.98 -4.53
C PHE A 261 -9.17 -9.32 -5.67
N VAL A 262 -10.12 -10.25 -5.45
CA VAL A 262 -11.11 -10.64 -6.47
C VAL A 262 -12.05 -9.47 -6.80
N LYS A 263 -12.59 -8.78 -5.79
CA LYS A 263 -13.44 -7.60 -5.99
C LYS A 263 -12.71 -6.51 -6.80
N THR A 264 -11.48 -6.20 -6.39
CA THR A 264 -10.64 -5.20 -7.05
C THR A 264 -10.37 -5.58 -8.51
N THR A 265 -10.03 -6.85 -8.78
CA THR A 265 -9.80 -7.33 -10.15
C THR A 265 -11.03 -7.14 -11.04
N LEU A 266 -12.23 -7.46 -10.52
CA LEU A 266 -13.48 -7.26 -11.24
C LEU A 266 -13.77 -5.77 -11.51
N GLU A 267 -13.63 -4.91 -10.49
CA GLU A 267 -13.85 -3.48 -10.65
C GLU A 267 -12.88 -2.85 -11.65
N PHE A 268 -11.60 -3.23 -11.62
CA PHE A 268 -10.59 -2.75 -12.56
C PHE A 268 -10.84 -3.27 -13.98
N ALA A 269 -11.30 -4.51 -14.14
CA ALA A 269 -11.69 -5.04 -15.45
C ALA A 269 -12.89 -4.28 -16.03
N LEU A 270 -13.88 -3.95 -15.20
CA LEU A 270 -15.08 -3.19 -15.60
C LEU A 270 -14.79 -1.72 -15.96
N ARG A 271 -13.65 -1.18 -15.55
CA ARG A 271 -13.18 0.17 -15.90
C ARG A 271 -12.48 0.22 -17.28
N ARG A 272 -12.17 -0.93 -17.90
CA ARG A 272 -11.53 -0.98 -19.22
C ARG A 272 -12.59 -1.13 -20.31
N ASP A 273 -12.67 -0.15 -21.21
CA ASP A 273 -13.67 -0.13 -22.28
C ASP A 273 -13.62 -1.40 -23.15
N GLU A 274 -12.42 -1.93 -23.41
CA GLU A 274 -12.21 -3.14 -24.21
C GLU A 274 -12.71 -4.45 -23.55
N MET A 275 -12.91 -4.47 -22.22
CA MET A 275 -13.35 -5.66 -21.47
C MET A 275 -14.74 -5.50 -20.86
N ARG A 276 -15.20 -4.26 -20.64
CA ARG A 276 -16.35 -3.96 -19.80
C ARG A 276 -17.63 -4.67 -20.22
N GLU A 277 -18.00 -4.58 -21.49
CA GLU A 277 -19.27 -5.15 -21.98
C GLU A 277 -19.28 -6.68 -21.87
N GLU A 278 -18.21 -7.33 -22.32
CA GLU A 278 -18.05 -8.78 -22.27
C GLU A 278 -18.05 -9.30 -20.81
N ILE A 279 -17.36 -8.62 -19.90
CA ILE A 279 -17.34 -8.98 -18.48
C ILE A 279 -18.72 -8.83 -17.85
N ILE A 280 -19.46 -7.75 -18.14
CA ILE A 280 -20.83 -7.55 -17.63
C ILE A 280 -21.74 -8.69 -18.09
N GLU A 281 -21.70 -9.03 -19.38
CA GLU A 281 -22.52 -10.10 -19.94
C GLU A 281 -22.17 -11.46 -19.30
N TYR A 282 -20.87 -11.75 -19.16
CA TYR A 282 -20.40 -12.96 -18.49
C TYR A 282 -20.84 -13.04 -17.03
N MET A 283 -20.71 -11.95 -16.26
CA MET A 283 -21.12 -11.90 -14.86
C MET A 283 -22.62 -12.16 -14.69
N LYS A 284 -23.47 -11.61 -15.56
CA LYS A 284 -24.91 -11.91 -15.55
C LYS A 284 -25.17 -13.39 -15.77
N ALA A 285 -24.52 -14.00 -16.76
CA ALA A 285 -24.65 -15.43 -17.02
C ALA A 285 -24.17 -16.31 -15.86
N VAL A 286 -23.13 -15.89 -15.11
CA VAL A 286 -22.66 -16.58 -13.90
C VAL A 286 -23.68 -16.48 -12.77
N LEU A 287 -24.27 -15.30 -12.55
CA LEU A 287 -25.31 -15.10 -11.53
C LEU A 287 -26.56 -15.92 -11.83
N ASP A 288 -27.03 -15.93 -13.09
CA ASP A 288 -28.17 -16.73 -13.51
C ASP A 288 -27.95 -18.23 -13.25
N LYS A 289 -26.74 -18.73 -13.53
CA LYS A 289 -26.36 -20.13 -13.22
C LYS A 289 -26.33 -20.40 -11.71
N ALA A 290 -25.75 -19.49 -10.93
CA ALA A 290 -25.66 -19.65 -9.48
C ALA A 290 -27.05 -19.69 -8.82
N ASP A 291 -28.01 -18.92 -9.32
CA ASP A 291 -29.39 -18.95 -8.82
C ASP A 291 -30.14 -20.20 -9.28
N LEU A 292 -29.89 -20.70 -10.49
CA LEU A 292 -30.42 -22.01 -10.94
C LEU A 292 -29.87 -23.18 -10.11
N ASP A 293 -28.61 -23.13 -9.69
CA ASP A 293 -28.02 -24.17 -8.85
C ASP A 293 -28.55 -24.13 -7.42
N LYS A 294 -28.89 -22.95 -6.87
CA LYS A 294 -29.62 -22.85 -5.59
C LYS A 294 -31.01 -23.50 -5.66
N ILE A 295 -31.70 -23.40 -6.80
CA ILE A 295 -33.02 -24.01 -7.01
C ILE A 295 -32.92 -25.54 -7.11
N LYS A 296 -31.82 -26.10 -7.62
CA LYS A 296 -31.61 -27.55 -7.73
C LYS A 296 -31.21 -28.25 -6.43
N VAL A 297 -30.82 -27.49 -5.40
CA VAL A 297 -30.36 -28.01 -4.10
C VAL A 297 -31.49 -28.00 -3.03
N LEU A 298 -32.68 -27.51 -3.38
CA LEU A 298 -33.92 -27.60 -2.59
C LEU A 298 -34.81 -28.74 -3.09
#